data_AF-A0A662SPH9-F1
#
_entry.id   AF-A0A662SPH9-F1
#
_cell.length_a   1.000
_cell.length_b   1.000
_cell.length_c   1.000
_cell.angle_alpha   90.00
_cell.angle_beta   90.00
_cell.angle_gamma   90.00
#
_symmetry.space_group_name_H-M   'P 1'
#
loop_
_entity.id
_entity.type
_entity.pdbx_description
1 polymer ?
#
loop_
_entity_poly.entity_id
_entity_poly.type
_entity_poly.pdbx_seq_one_letter_code
_entity_poly.pdbx_strand_id
1 'polypeptide(L)'
;MGEELTIKLRLYEEGPARFYASPIEPGEEPSSSMPVFYNPAMKVNRDLAVAVYRAAGGGTAADVMAASGVRVIRLVLEGGCAEALANDRSPMAYLAMRMSFRESGVMDRVRLTMRDANLLMEELGASGARVDYLDLDPYGSPAPFLRSAVGAVRRGGVLAVTATDTAVLFGVYPHKTLRAYWAWGVKTDFMKELGARVLLGFIARVAASRDLWVEPLIYHATRHY
;
A
#
# COMPACT_ATOMS: atom_id res chain seq x y z
N MET A 1 -29.30 -8.50 8.56
CA MET A 1 -28.99 -7.35 9.42
C MET A 1 -28.06 -6.43 8.65
N GLY A 2 -28.53 -5.25 8.24
CA GLY A 2 -27.66 -4.26 7.60
C GLY A 2 -26.74 -3.67 8.67
N GLU A 3 -25.43 -3.84 8.51
CA GLU A 3 -24.45 -3.10 9.31
C GLU A 3 -24.51 -1.64 8.84
N GLU A 4 -25.21 -0.82 9.60
CA GLU A 4 -25.36 0.60 9.33
C GLU A 4 -24.09 1.32 9.80
N LEU A 5 -23.37 1.94 8.87
CA LEU A 5 -22.19 2.75 9.18
C LEU A 5 -22.63 3.98 10.00
N THR A 6 -22.17 4.07 11.24
CA THR A 6 -22.45 5.21 12.12
C THR A 6 -21.63 6.47 11.75
N ILE A 7 -20.84 6.41 10.68
CA ILE A 7 -19.93 7.48 10.25
C ILE A 7 -20.40 8.10 8.93
N LYS A 8 -20.21 9.42 8.81
CA LYS A 8 -20.45 10.14 7.56
C LYS A 8 -19.34 9.80 6.56
N LEU A 9 -19.72 9.27 5.40
CA LEU A 9 -18.82 9.06 4.26
C LEU A 9 -19.18 10.02 3.12
N ARG A 10 -18.18 10.37 2.30
CA ARG A 10 -18.36 11.13 1.05
C ARG A 10 -17.95 10.22 -0.12
N LEU A 11 -18.69 10.29 -1.22
CA LEU A 11 -18.31 9.65 -2.48
C LEU A 11 -17.24 10.49 -3.18
N TYR A 12 -16.17 9.84 -3.60
CA TYR A 12 -15.04 10.41 -4.33
C TYR A 12 -14.88 9.71 -5.67
N GLU A 13 -14.26 10.43 -6.61
CA GLU A 13 -13.88 9.90 -7.91
C GLU A 13 -12.38 10.13 -8.15
N GLU A 14 -11.68 9.09 -8.56
CA GLU A 14 -10.28 9.16 -9.01
C GLU A 14 -10.07 8.24 -10.21
N GLY A 15 -9.87 8.82 -11.39
CA GLY A 15 -9.92 8.03 -12.63
C GLY A 15 -11.33 7.42 -12.80
N PRO A 16 -11.47 6.14 -13.19
CA PRO A 16 -12.75 5.46 -13.24
C PRO A 16 -13.23 4.95 -11.87
N ALA A 17 -12.44 5.08 -10.80
CA ALA A 17 -12.81 4.58 -9.48
C ALA A 17 -13.82 5.53 -8.80
N ARG A 18 -14.96 4.99 -8.36
CA ARG A 18 -15.98 5.67 -7.55
C ARG A 18 -16.07 5.00 -6.18
N PHE A 19 -15.66 5.69 -5.12
CA PHE A 19 -15.41 5.07 -3.81
C PHE A 19 -15.78 5.99 -2.64
N TYR A 20 -16.03 5.38 -1.49
CA TYR A 20 -16.38 6.08 -0.25
C TYR A 20 -15.18 6.20 0.67
N ALA A 21 -14.99 7.41 1.22
CA ALA A 21 -14.00 7.68 2.26
C ALA A 21 -14.52 8.73 3.25
N SER A 22 -13.77 8.98 4.32
CA SER A 22 -14.08 10.08 5.24
C SER A 22 -14.08 11.41 4.49
N PRO A 23 -15.05 12.31 4.74
CA PRO A 23 -15.07 13.65 4.17
C PRO A 23 -13.78 14.41 4.51
N ILE A 24 -13.26 15.13 3.53
CA ILE A 24 -12.12 16.04 3.65
C ILE A 24 -12.69 17.44 3.39
N GLU A 25 -12.61 18.32 4.37
CA GLU A 25 -13.10 19.69 4.21
C GLU A 25 -12.08 20.56 3.46
N PRO A 26 -12.52 21.64 2.78
CA PRO A 26 -11.61 22.52 2.06
C PRO A 26 -10.49 23.07 2.96
N GLY A 27 -9.24 22.85 2.56
CA GLY A 27 -8.06 23.28 3.32
C GLY A 27 -7.62 22.32 4.45
N GLU A 28 -8.34 21.22 4.66
CA GLU A 28 -7.95 20.18 5.62
C GLU A 28 -6.95 19.19 5.00
N GLU A 29 -5.90 18.86 5.74
CA GLU A 29 -4.99 17.77 5.36
C GLU A 29 -5.50 16.41 5.88
N PRO A 30 -5.57 15.38 5.04
CA PRO A 30 -5.98 14.05 5.46
C PRO A 30 -5.08 13.49 6.57
N SER A 31 -5.71 12.91 7.61
CA SER A 31 -5.02 12.38 8.79
C SER A 31 -5.27 10.88 8.98
N SER A 32 -4.31 10.19 9.60
CA SER A 32 -4.45 8.78 10.01
C SER A 32 -5.53 8.53 11.06
N SER A 33 -6.06 9.58 11.69
CA SER A 33 -7.20 9.49 12.59
C SER A 33 -8.55 9.42 11.87
N MET A 34 -8.59 9.66 10.55
CA MET A 34 -9.83 9.56 9.79
C MET A 34 -10.34 8.10 9.78
N PRO A 35 -11.64 7.87 10.03
CA PRO A 35 -12.21 6.50 10.07
C PRO A 35 -11.95 5.66 8.82
N VAL A 36 -12.00 6.30 7.65
CA VAL A 36 -11.70 5.69 6.34
C VAL A 36 -10.79 6.64 5.60
N PHE A 37 -9.50 6.32 5.59
CA PHE A 37 -8.50 7.21 5.02
C PHE A 37 -8.56 7.27 3.49
N TYR A 38 -8.38 8.48 2.97
CA TYR A 38 -8.08 8.75 1.57
C TYR A 38 -7.25 10.02 1.49
N ASN A 39 -6.15 10.00 0.74
CA ASN A 39 -5.35 11.19 0.46
C ASN A 39 -5.33 11.49 -1.05
N PRO A 40 -5.98 12.57 -1.51
CA PRO A 40 -5.93 13.02 -2.90
C PRO A 40 -4.50 13.29 -3.40
N ALA A 41 -3.57 13.70 -2.53
CA ALA A 41 -2.17 13.95 -2.90
C ALA A 41 -1.40 12.68 -3.31
N MET A 42 -1.94 11.50 -3.01
CA MET A 42 -1.37 10.19 -3.38
C MET A 42 -1.84 9.72 -4.77
N LYS A 43 -2.54 10.56 -5.55
CA LYS A 43 -3.01 10.19 -6.90
C LYS A 43 -1.85 9.74 -7.79
N VAL A 44 -0.72 10.45 -7.79
CA VAL A 44 0.46 10.09 -8.60
C VAL A 44 1.03 8.73 -8.18
N ASN A 45 1.07 8.44 -6.87
CA ASN A 45 1.48 7.13 -6.36
C ASN A 45 0.57 6.02 -6.92
N ARG A 46 -0.75 6.21 -6.91
CA ARG A 46 -1.72 5.25 -7.46
C ARG A 46 -1.66 5.14 -8.99
N ASP A 47 -1.41 6.25 -9.70
CA ASP A 47 -1.18 6.24 -11.15
C ASP A 47 0.04 5.37 -11.50
N LEU A 48 1.15 5.53 -10.75
CA LEU A 48 2.35 4.73 -10.91
C LEU A 48 2.10 3.25 -10.58
N ALA A 49 1.34 2.95 -9.53
CA ALA A 49 0.99 1.56 -9.18
C ALA A 49 0.27 0.84 -10.32
N VAL A 50 -0.73 1.49 -10.94
CA VAL A 50 -1.42 0.93 -12.12
C VAL A 50 -0.46 0.75 -13.30
N ALA A 51 0.38 1.75 -13.58
CA ALA A 51 1.34 1.69 -14.69
C ALA A 51 2.36 0.55 -14.52
N VAL A 52 2.94 0.42 -13.32
CA VAL A 52 3.90 -0.65 -12.99
C VAL A 52 3.23 -2.02 -13.04
N TYR A 53 2.03 -2.16 -12.47
CA TYR A 53 1.26 -3.41 -12.51
C TYR A 53 1.07 -3.89 -13.96
N ARG A 54 0.64 -2.99 -14.85
CA ARG A 54 0.46 -3.31 -16.28
C ARG A 54 1.79 -3.65 -16.96
N ALA A 55 2.84 -2.87 -16.71
CA ALA A 55 4.15 -3.08 -17.32
C ALA A 55 4.81 -4.39 -16.86
N ALA A 56 4.51 -4.86 -15.65
CA ALA A 56 5.00 -6.12 -15.10
C ALA A 56 4.21 -7.36 -15.57
N GLY A 57 3.21 -7.18 -16.46
CA GLY A 57 2.40 -8.28 -17.01
C GLY A 57 1.11 -8.59 -16.25
N GLY A 58 0.79 -7.82 -15.21
CA GLY A 58 -0.45 -7.97 -14.44
C GLY A 58 -0.50 -9.25 -13.58
N GLY A 59 -1.68 -9.87 -13.51
CA GLY A 59 -1.95 -11.06 -12.70
C GLY A 59 -2.78 -10.78 -11.44
N THR A 60 -2.66 -11.62 -10.42
CA THR A 60 -3.31 -11.41 -9.12
C THR A 60 -2.69 -10.24 -8.37
N ALA A 61 -3.50 -9.39 -7.74
CA ALA A 61 -3.01 -8.24 -6.99
C ALA A 61 -3.48 -8.27 -5.54
N ALA A 62 -2.68 -7.75 -4.60
CA ALA A 62 -3.10 -7.51 -3.24
C ALA A 62 -2.79 -6.07 -2.82
N ASP A 63 -3.75 -5.43 -2.15
CA ASP A 63 -3.52 -4.26 -1.31
C ASP A 63 -3.87 -4.65 0.13
N VAL A 64 -2.84 -4.75 0.97
CA VAL A 64 -2.97 -5.30 2.32
C VAL A 64 -3.35 -4.24 3.37
N MET A 65 -3.35 -2.96 2.99
CA MET A 65 -3.66 -1.80 3.83
C MET A 65 -4.53 -0.80 3.04
N ALA A 66 -5.62 -1.32 2.48
CA ALA A 66 -6.33 -0.70 1.37
C ALA A 66 -7.16 0.54 1.74
N ALA A 67 -7.45 0.78 3.03
CA ALA A 67 -8.23 1.91 3.52
C ALA A 67 -9.57 2.11 2.77
N SER A 68 -9.68 3.09 1.87
CA SER A 68 -10.88 3.30 1.05
C SER A 68 -11.05 2.32 -0.11
N GLY A 69 -10.02 1.53 -0.42
CA GLY A 69 -9.98 0.57 -1.52
C GLY A 69 -9.73 1.20 -2.89
N VAL A 70 -9.44 2.51 -2.95
CA VAL A 70 -9.26 3.23 -4.24
C VAL A 70 -8.21 2.56 -5.13
N ARG A 71 -7.09 2.10 -4.56
CA ARG A 71 -6.00 1.47 -5.31
C ARG A 71 -6.44 0.15 -5.94
N VAL A 72 -7.15 -0.70 -5.19
CA VAL A 72 -7.70 -1.96 -5.68
C VAL A 72 -8.67 -1.72 -6.83
N ILE A 73 -9.61 -0.76 -6.67
CA ILE A 73 -10.56 -0.43 -7.73
C ILE A 73 -9.82 -0.02 -9.01
N ARG A 74 -8.81 0.84 -8.88
CA ARG A 74 -8.01 1.30 -10.02
C ARG A 74 -7.21 0.18 -10.68
N LEU A 75 -6.60 -0.73 -9.90
CA LEU A 75 -5.94 -1.93 -10.46
C LEU A 75 -6.91 -2.82 -11.24
N VAL A 76 -8.15 -2.96 -10.76
CA VAL A 76 -9.18 -3.78 -11.41
C VAL A 76 -9.76 -3.10 -12.67
N LEU A 77 -10.03 -1.80 -12.64
CA LEU A 77 -10.65 -1.07 -13.75
C LEU A 77 -9.65 -0.60 -14.81
N GLU A 78 -8.49 -0.11 -14.41
CA GLU A 78 -7.46 0.43 -15.32
C GLU A 78 -6.34 -0.58 -15.58
N GLY A 79 -5.98 -1.36 -14.56
CA GLY A 79 -4.92 -2.37 -14.67
C GLY A 79 -5.36 -3.64 -15.41
N GLY A 80 -6.65 -3.95 -15.42
CA GLY A 80 -7.17 -5.21 -15.94
C GLY A 80 -6.99 -6.39 -14.99
N CYS A 81 -6.85 -6.12 -13.68
CA CYS A 81 -6.73 -7.16 -12.67
C CYS A 81 -8.01 -8.00 -12.60
N ALA A 82 -7.87 -9.31 -12.82
CA ALA A 82 -8.97 -10.27 -12.80
C ALA A 82 -9.33 -10.74 -11.39
N GLU A 83 -8.33 -10.84 -10.51
CA GLU A 83 -8.50 -11.26 -9.12
C GLU A 83 -7.63 -10.39 -8.21
N ALA A 84 -8.29 -9.60 -7.37
CA ALA A 84 -7.62 -8.76 -6.39
C ALA A 84 -8.00 -9.14 -4.96
N LEU A 85 -7.06 -8.99 -4.04
CA LEU A 85 -7.25 -9.09 -2.60
C LEU A 85 -7.17 -7.69 -1.99
N ALA A 86 -8.23 -7.29 -1.29
CA ALA A 86 -8.27 -6.07 -0.51
C ALA A 86 -8.33 -6.43 0.98
N ASN A 87 -7.48 -5.80 1.79
CA ASN A 87 -7.49 -5.97 3.24
C ASN A 87 -7.32 -4.63 3.96
N ASP A 88 -8.03 -4.48 5.07
CA ASP A 88 -7.72 -3.48 6.08
C ASP A 88 -8.14 -4.02 7.45
N ARG A 89 -7.37 -3.71 8.50
CA ARG A 89 -7.71 -4.16 9.86
C ARG A 89 -8.90 -3.40 10.46
N SER A 90 -9.21 -2.22 9.94
CA SER A 90 -10.28 -1.35 10.44
C SER A 90 -11.64 -1.88 9.97
N PRO A 91 -12.58 -2.15 10.89
CA PRO A 91 -13.96 -2.49 10.52
C PRO A 91 -14.63 -1.41 9.67
N MET A 92 -14.32 -0.13 9.94
CA MET A 92 -14.85 0.98 9.15
C MET A 92 -14.32 0.99 7.72
N ALA A 93 -13.02 0.74 7.54
CA ALA A 93 -12.40 0.62 6.22
C ALA A 93 -12.97 -0.59 5.45
N TYR A 94 -13.13 -1.74 6.11
CA TYR A 94 -13.75 -2.93 5.52
C TYR A 94 -15.16 -2.65 4.99
N LEU A 95 -16.02 -2.02 5.79
CA LEU A 95 -17.38 -1.67 5.38
C LEU A 95 -17.38 -0.66 4.23
N ALA A 96 -16.53 0.37 4.30
CA ALA A 96 -16.41 1.37 3.23
C ALA A 96 -15.86 0.78 1.93
N MET A 97 -14.87 -0.11 1.98
CA MET A 97 -14.39 -0.84 0.80
C MET A 97 -15.50 -1.68 0.19
N ARG A 98 -16.27 -2.41 1.00
CA ARG A 98 -17.41 -3.21 0.49
C ARG A 98 -18.44 -2.35 -0.24
N MET A 99 -18.74 -1.16 0.27
CA MET A 99 -19.61 -0.20 -0.43
C MET A 99 -18.96 0.32 -1.71
N SER A 100 -17.69 0.70 -1.65
CA SER A 100 -16.93 1.25 -2.78
C SER A 100 -16.78 0.25 -3.93
N PHE A 101 -16.53 -1.02 -3.63
CA PHE A 101 -16.40 -2.06 -4.65
C PHE A 101 -17.73 -2.38 -5.33
N ARG A 102 -18.86 -2.21 -4.62
CA ARG A 102 -20.19 -2.30 -5.23
C ARG A 102 -20.47 -1.09 -6.11
N GLU A 103 -20.18 0.11 -5.62
CA GLU A 103 -20.38 1.36 -6.37
C GLU A 103 -19.55 1.40 -7.66
N SER A 104 -18.33 0.87 -7.62
CA SER A 104 -17.45 0.77 -8.78
C SER A 104 -17.69 -0.49 -9.64
N GLY A 105 -18.60 -1.39 -9.26
CA GLY A 105 -18.89 -2.61 -10.03
C GLY A 105 -17.71 -3.58 -10.13
N VAL A 106 -16.91 -3.71 -9.08
CA VAL A 106 -15.72 -4.60 -9.03
C VAL A 106 -15.81 -5.72 -7.98
N MET A 107 -16.91 -5.79 -7.23
CA MET A 107 -17.07 -6.73 -6.11
C MET A 107 -16.90 -8.21 -6.51
N ASP A 108 -17.20 -8.57 -7.75
CA ASP A 108 -17.05 -9.91 -8.32
C ASP A 108 -15.60 -10.33 -8.56
N ARG A 109 -14.68 -9.36 -8.65
CA ARG A 109 -13.25 -9.56 -8.89
C ARG A 109 -12.38 -9.31 -7.67
N VAL A 110 -12.98 -8.94 -6.53
CA VAL A 110 -12.26 -8.55 -5.32
C VAL A 110 -12.62 -9.46 -4.15
N ARG A 111 -11.64 -10.20 -3.65
CA ARG A 111 -11.70 -10.83 -2.34
C ARG A 111 -11.42 -9.78 -1.27
N LEU A 112 -12.42 -9.48 -0.45
CA LEU A 112 -12.31 -8.50 0.62
C LEU A 112 -12.12 -9.20 1.98
N THR A 113 -11.17 -8.73 2.79
CA THR A 113 -10.85 -9.29 4.10
C THR A 113 -10.63 -8.19 5.16
N MET A 114 -10.81 -8.54 6.43
CA MET A 114 -10.56 -7.65 7.57
C MET A 114 -9.61 -8.31 8.56
N ARG A 115 -8.30 -8.16 8.33
CA ARG A 115 -7.27 -8.90 9.04
C ARG A 115 -6.03 -8.05 9.31
N ASP A 116 -5.22 -8.50 10.25
CA ASP A 116 -3.86 -8.00 10.38
C ASP A 116 -3.06 -8.30 9.09
N ALA A 117 -2.34 -7.30 8.58
CA ALA A 117 -1.64 -7.40 7.31
C ALA A 117 -0.51 -8.45 7.35
N ASN A 118 0.22 -8.56 8.47
CA ASN A 118 1.29 -9.56 8.59
C ASN A 118 0.72 -10.97 8.63
N LEU A 119 -0.33 -11.21 9.42
CA LEU A 119 -0.99 -12.51 9.48
C LEU A 119 -1.52 -12.93 8.10
N LEU A 120 -2.19 -12.03 7.40
CA LEU A 120 -2.69 -12.30 6.05
C LEU A 120 -1.55 -12.65 5.09
N MET A 121 -0.48 -11.86 5.06
CA MET A 121 0.64 -12.07 4.15
C MET A 121 1.41 -13.36 4.44
N GLU A 122 1.66 -13.72 5.70
CA GLU A 122 2.28 -15.01 6.04
C GLU A 122 1.41 -16.19 5.60
N GLU A 123 0.09 -16.08 5.73
CA GLU A 123 -0.83 -17.12 5.26
C GLU A 123 -0.85 -17.28 3.74
N LEU A 124 -0.80 -16.19 2.98
CA LEU A 124 -0.63 -16.24 1.52
C LEU A 124 0.67 -16.97 1.16
N GLY A 125 1.75 -16.65 1.87
CA GLY A 125 3.05 -17.26 1.68
C GLY A 125 3.10 -18.75 2.02
N ALA A 126 2.45 -19.16 3.11
CA ALA A 126 2.43 -20.54 3.62
C ALA A 126 1.47 -21.46 2.87
N SER A 127 0.33 -20.93 2.41
CA SER A 127 -0.65 -21.69 1.61
C SER A 127 -0.27 -21.83 0.13
N GLY A 128 0.74 -21.08 -0.33
CA GLY A 128 1.11 -21.01 -1.74
C GLY A 128 0.23 -20.05 -2.57
N ALA A 129 -0.77 -19.41 -1.97
CA ALA A 129 -1.64 -18.40 -2.59
C ALA A 129 -0.94 -17.02 -2.72
N ARG A 130 0.32 -17.02 -3.14
CA ARG A 130 1.12 -15.80 -3.34
C ARG A 130 0.59 -14.99 -4.52
N VAL A 131 0.73 -13.67 -4.45
CA VAL A 131 0.23 -12.75 -5.50
C VAL A 131 1.32 -12.30 -6.48
N ASP A 132 0.90 -11.92 -7.69
CA ASP A 132 1.76 -11.36 -8.72
C ASP A 132 2.21 -9.93 -8.39
N TYR A 133 1.33 -9.14 -7.76
CA TYR A 133 1.59 -7.77 -7.35
C TYR A 133 1.08 -7.54 -5.92
N LEU A 134 1.90 -7.01 -5.02
CA LEU A 134 1.49 -6.61 -3.67
C LEU A 134 1.84 -5.14 -3.43
N ASP A 135 0.86 -4.34 -3.03
CA ASP A 135 1.05 -2.98 -2.56
C ASP A 135 1.07 -2.94 -1.02
N LEU A 136 2.16 -2.40 -0.49
CA LEU A 136 2.37 -2.14 0.93
C LEU A 136 2.48 -0.64 1.16
N ASP A 137 1.36 -0.01 1.52
CA ASP A 137 1.23 1.44 1.72
C ASP A 137 0.78 1.79 3.16
N PRO A 138 1.66 1.60 4.16
CA PRO A 138 1.36 1.91 5.55
C PRO A 138 1.49 3.41 5.83
N TYR A 139 0.83 3.81 6.91
CA TYR A 139 1.21 5.02 7.62
C TYR A 139 2.54 4.88 8.33
N GLY A 140 3.47 5.78 8.03
CA GLY A 140 4.83 5.78 8.54
C GLY A 140 5.71 4.78 7.82
N SER A 141 6.28 3.85 8.60
CA SER A 141 7.32 2.94 8.14
C SER A 141 6.75 1.60 7.65
N PRO A 142 7.19 1.09 6.48
CA PRO A 142 6.88 -0.26 6.03
C PRO A 142 7.75 -1.34 6.68
N ALA A 143 8.80 -0.96 7.42
CA ALA A 143 9.74 -1.93 7.99
C ALA A 143 9.09 -3.09 8.78
N PRO A 144 8.04 -2.88 9.60
CA PRO A 144 7.38 -3.96 10.35
C PRO A 144 6.66 -5.01 9.49
N PHE A 145 6.41 -4.72 8.22
CA PHE A 145 5.59 -5.55 7.32
C PHE A 145 6.40 -6.25 6.23
N LEU A 146 7.63 -5.79 5.98
CA LEU A 146 8.42 -6.20 4.82
C LEU A 146 8.77 -7.70 4.83
N ARG A 147 9.00 -8.31 6.00
CA ARG A 147 9.31 -9.74 6.08
C ARG A 147 8.17 -10.61 5.55
N SER A 148 6.94 -10.26 5.91
CA SER A 148 5.73 -10.96 5.49
C SER A 148 5.35 -10.60 4.05
N ALA A 149 5.51 -9.33 3.66
CA ALA A 149 5.28 -8.89 2.28
C ALA A 149 6.16 -9.62 1.25
N VAL A 150 7.46 -9.77 1.52
CA VAL A 150 8.35 -10.59 0.67
C VAL A 150 7.89 -12.05 0.62
N GLY A 151 7.31 -12.57 1.71
CA GLY A 151 6.74 -13.91 1.77
C GLY A 151 5.43 -14.07 1.00
N ALA A 152 4.67 -13.00 0.77
CA ALA A 152 3.37 -13.04 0.11
C ALA A 152 3.44 -12.84 -1.41
N VAL A 153 4.54 -12.29 -1.93
CA VAL A 153 4.75 -12.11 -3.37
C VAL A 153 5.32 -13.39 -3.97
N ARG A 154 4.85 -13.76 -5.17
CA ARG A 154 5.41 -14.91 -5.90
C ARG A 154 6.81 -14.59 -6.43
N ARG A 155 7.58 -15.62 -6.78
CA ARG A 155 8.86 -15.42 -7.47
C ARG A 155 8.62 -14.71 -8.82
N GLY A 156 9.41 -13.67 -9.10
CA GLY A 156 9.23 -12.80 -10.26
C GLY A 156 7.97 -11.93 -10.21
N GLY A 157 7.32 -11.81 -9.04
CA GLY A 157 6.24 -10.84 -8.81
C GLY A 157 6.79 -9.47 -8.37
N VAL A 158 5.88 -8.51 -8.21
CA VAL A 158 6.19 -7.13 -7.83
C VAL A 158 5.76 -6.85 -6.40
N LEU A 159 6.67 -6.29 -5.61
CA LEU A 159 6.38 -5.71 -4.31
C LEU A 159 6.49 -4.19 -4.42
N ALA A 160 5.35 -3.49 -4.40
CA ALA A 160 5.29 -2.05 -4.29
C ALA A 160 5.31 -1.65 -2.81
N VAL A 161 6.21 -0.74 -2.43
CA VAL A 161 6.41 -0.31 -1.04
C VAL A 161 6.37 1.20 -0.99
N THR A 162 5.49 1.75 -0.15
CA THR A 162 5.44 3.18 0.17
C THR A 162 5.91 3.42 1.60
N ALA A 163 6.64 4.50 1.83
CA ALA A 163 7.09 4.91 3.15
C ALA A 163 6.81 6.40 3.35
N THR A 164 6.03 6.74 4.38
CA THR A 164 5.66 8.13 4.69
C THR A 164 6.42 8.67 5.91
N ASP A 165 7.25 7.85 6.57
CA ASP A 165 8.16 8.29 7.63
C ASP A 165 9.44 8.95 7.09
N THR A 166 9.29 9.84 6.11
CA THR A 166 10.40 10.45 5.35
C THR A 166 11.44 11.15 6.22
N ALA A 167 11.08 11.79 7.33
CA ALA A 167 12.07 12.38 8.25
C ALA A 167 13.07 11.34 8.79
N VAL A 168 12.63 10.09 8.98
CA VAL A 168 13.50 8.97 9.35
C VAL A 168 14.39 8.60 8.17
N LEU A 169 13.81 8.32 7.00
CA LEU A 169 14.56 7.92 5.81
C LEU A 169 15.57 8.99 5.34
N PHE A 170 15.24 10.27 5.52
CA PHE A 170 16.08 11.41 5.13
C PHE A 170 17.18 11.72 6.15
N GLY A 171 17.33 10.89 7.19
CA GLY A 171 18.40 11.00 8.16
C GLY A 171 18.26 12.15 9.15
N VAL A 172 17.07 12.76 9.28
CA VAL A 172 16.79 13.81 10.29
C VAL A 172 16.90 13.22 11.70
N TYR A 173 16.55 11.93 11.86
CA TYR A 173 16.63 11.21 13.14
C TYR A 173 17.54 9.97 13.01
N PRO A 174 18.87 10.11 13.09
CA PRO A 174 19.82 9.01 12.81
C PRO A 174 19.58 7.75 13.65
N HIS A 175 19.35 7.88 14.96
CA HIS A 175 19.06 6.73 15.82
C HIS A 175 17.74 6.03 15.47
N LYS A 176 16.71 6.78 15.04
CA LYS A 176 15.45 6.19 14.59
C LYS A 176 15.64 5.47 13.25
N THR A 177 16.47 6.04 12.36
CA THR A 177 16.87 5.42 11.09
C THR A 177 17.58 4.09 11.32
N LEU A 178 18.53 4.07 12.26
CA LEU A 178 19.28 2.87 12.61
C LEU A 178 18.35 1.78 13.15
N ARG A 179 17.41 2.12 14.05
CA ARG A 179 16.46 1.15 14.60
C ARG A 179 15.48 0.62 13.55
N ALA A 180 14.94 1.49 12.68
CA ALA A 180 13.90 1.12 11.72
C ALA A 180 14.46 0.38 10.50
N TYR A 181 15.58 0.85 9.95
CA TYR A 181 16.09 0.43 8.64
C TYR A 181 17.51 -0.14 8.67
N TRP A 182 18.12 -0.30 9.86
CA TRP A 182 19.49 -0.80 10.02
C TRP A 182 20.51 -0.02 9.17
N ALA A 183 20.31 1.29 9.06
CA ALA A 183 21.17 2.19 8.33
C ALA A 183 21.38 3.46 9.16
N TRP A 184 22.58 4.02 9.09
CA TRP A 184 22.86 5.30 9.74
C TRP A 184 22.34 6.45 8.87
N GLY A 185 21.44 7.25 9.44
CA GLY A 185 20.90 8.43 8.76
C GLY A 185 21.88 9.61 8.81
N VAL A 186 22.08 10.28 7.68
CA VAL A 186 22.87 11.52 7.59
C VAL A 186 22.05 12.55 6.83
N LYS A 187 21.92 13.76 7.38
CA LYS A 187 21.25 14.85 6.67
C LYS A 187 22.11 15.28 5.48
N THR A 188 21.54 15.24 4.28
CA THR A 188 22.24 15.53 3.02
C THR A 188 21.34 16.36 2.10
N ASP A 189 21.93 17.06 1.13
CA ASP A 189 21.15 17.81 0.12
C ASP A 189 20.39 16.88 -0.83
N PHE A 190 20.89 15.64 -1.00
CA PHE A 190 20.26 14.56 -1.77
C PHE A 190 19.46 13.59 -0.89
N MET A 191 18.88 14.08 0.22
CA MET A 191 18.20 13.26 1.23
C MET A 191 17.12 12.31 0.69
N LYS A 192 16.44 12.68 -0.40
CA LYS A 192 15.44 11.81 -1.04
C LYS A 192 16.08 10.54 -1.61
N GLU A 193 17.16 10.70 -2.37
CA GLU A 193 17.93 9.57 -2.90
C GLU A 193 18.55 8.73 -1.77
N LEU A 194 19.08 9.38 -0.73
CA LEU A 194 19.57 8.67 0.45
C LEU A 194 18.47 7.81 1.07
N GLY A 195 17.28 8.37 1.29
CA GLY A 195 16.11 7.65 1.81
C GLY A 195 15.71 6.47 0.92
N ALA A 196 15.72 6.66 -0.40
CA ALA A 196 15.47 5.59 -1.38
C ALA A 196 16.43 4.41 -1.18
N ARG A 197 17.72 4.70 -1.10
CA ARG A 197 18.78 3.69 -0.98
C ARG A 197 18.74 3.01 0.39
N VAL A 198 18.40 3.74 1.46
CA VAL A 198 18.19 3.17 2.79
C VAL A 198 17.02 2.19 2.79
N LEU A 199 15.87 2.59 2.25
CA LEU A 199 14.69 1.73 2.17
C LEU A 199 14.97 0.50 1.31
N LEU A 200 15.53 0.69 0.12
CA LEU A 200 15.87 -0.40 -0.78
C LEU A 200 16.90 -1.36 -0.15
N GLY A 201 17.93 -0.84 0.50
CA GLY A 201 18.92 -1.66 1.20
C GLY A 201 18.33 -2.46 2.37
N PHE A 202 17.33 -1.91 3.05
CA PHE A 202 16.58 -2.67 4.05
C PHE A 202 15.73 -3.78 3.42
N ILE A 203 14.98 -3.48 2.36
CA ILE A 203 14.19 -4.48 1.61
C ILE A 203 15.08 -5.61 1.11
N ALA A 204 16.24 -5.29 0.52
CA ALA A 204 17.19 -6.28 0.01
C ALA A 204 17.73 -7.20 1.12
N ARG A 205 18.05 -6.66 2.30
CA ARG A 205 18.49 -7.47 3.46
C ARG A 205 17.37 -8.36 3.99
N VAL A 206 16.14 -7.85 4.04
CA VAL A 206 14.97 -8.65 4.43
C VAL A 206 14.74 -9.81 3.44
N ALA A 207 14.82 -9.54 2.13
CA ALA A 207 14.71 -10.57 1.10
C ALA A 207 15.84 -11.60 1.17
N ALA A 208 17.09 -11.15 1.36
CA ALA A 208 18.25 -12.03 1.49
C ALA A 208 18.12 -12.98 2.68
N SER A 209 17.50 -12.56 3.79
CA SER A 209 17.21 -13.45 4.94
C SER A 209 16.25 -14.60 4.63
N ARG A 210 15.66 -14.62 3.43
CA ARG A 210 14.74 -15.65 2.92
C ARG A 210 15.26 -16.33 1.64
N ASP A 211 16.57 -16.24 1.36
CA ASP A 211 17.20 -16.74 0.13
C ASP A 211 16.58 -16.17 -1.16
N LEU A 212 16.24 -14.88 -1.12
CA LEU A 212 15.71 -14.12 -2.24
C LEU A 212 16.55 -12.87 -2.48
N TRP A 213 16.45 -12.34 -3.69
CA TRP A 213 16.99 -11.04 -4.06
C TRP A 213 15.86 -10.18 -4.63
N VAL A 214 16.09 -8.87 -4.71
CA VAL A 214 15.13 -7.90 -5.26
C VAL A 214 15.79 -7.08 -6.36
N GLU A 215 15.05 -6.82 -7.43
CA GLU A 215 15.43 -5.88 -8.48
C GLU A 215 14.67 -4.58 -8.29
N PRO A 216 15.34 -3.41 -8.14
CA PRO A 216 14.65 -2.13 -8.12
C PRO A 216 14.09 -1.82 -9.51
N LEU A 217 12.77 -1.79 -9.65
CA LEU A 217 12.11 -1.49 -10.93
C LEU A 217 11.93 0.01 -11.15
N ILE A 218 11.45 0.71 -10.13
CA ILE A 218 11.21 2.15 -10.15
C ILE A 218 11.33 2.71 -8.74
N TYR A 219 11.76 3.97 -8.66
CA TYR A 219 11.70 4.78 -7.45
C TYR A 219 11.04 6.12 -7.76
N HIS A 220 10.25 6.60 -6.81
CA HIS A 220 9.60 7.89 -6.88
C HIS A 220 9.63 8.53 -5.48
N ALA A 221 9.91 9.83 -5.41
CA ALA A 221 9.71 10.59 -4.19
C ALA A 221 9.12 11.97 -4.48
N THR A 222 7.95 12.21 -3.90
CA THR A 222 7.21 13.45 -4.05
C THR A 222 6.70 13.87 -2.69
N ARG A 223 6.97 15.13 -2.33
CA ARG A 223 6.62 15.68 -1.01
C ARG A 223 7.22 14.83 0.12
N HIS A 224 6.38 14.10 0.84
CA HIS A 224 6.69 13.36 2.07
C HIS A 224 6.44 11.85 1.93
N TYR A 225 6.58 11.31 0.71
CA TYR A 225 6.59 9.88 0.41
C TYR A 225 7.52 9.55 -0.76
#